data_AF-A0A9W4S3Z5-F1
#
_entry.id   AF-A0A9W4S3Z5-F1
#
_cell.length_a   1.000
_cell.length_b   1.000
_cell.length_c   1.000
_cell.angle_alpha   90.00
_cell.angle_beta   90.00
_cell.angle_gamma   90.00
#
_symmetry.space_group_name_H-M   'P 1'
#
loop_
_entity.id
_entity.type
_entity.pdbx_description
1 polymer ?
#
loop_
_entity_poly.entity_id
_entity_poly.type
_entity_poly.pdbx_seq_one_letter_code
_entity_poly.pdbx_strand_id
1 'polypeptide(L)'
;MEPGNDDVRPFPELSRTPTSEAFSSLQHIERRRYDPRSIITLYRYSPGRTHGQSRYFRNPLPEDLPSGWLRGFDPTAQTSTKTAAHIEIIRPIRSGEGGISQVHECEVVHAPRRRKSHASLANIELNGKKGPRLRLVAKFFDAMFIPGISDENLEGFFSQEDAALKHLFRKKLTGHPHLAPEYYGSWATKFVIGRDDKGCEVHRCVGGILIEYIEGQSIPQLCGILMDNNYLVPPTGPVALHRSDTGVATVELHRDNRVQVMKQLLDGISRHIHAGVDRFHLSRRNVLITMRSNGRDLEKIRVVMLNYSLSSVWSHTKWATVPYRGKNIIEELPRPPHPAQHFGVWEWPEFNSANVLPDFCGWLSDDPIWDSHLAEFKRWLVSEEGFGEIQSTTVYSNSAMFEQLIQEKRAALQQAKEQKTREAQAETFRINAILRDQEGHSELEDLIKTSGSKMSRIGKQKAWSKKQRRLGGYPSNMVRSCGIPGIWRPFDIRKVLNLHPRCSTPNSLQNIINTFRNCQLVGNASLREEVVDWIIWLEPWEKSYYRPEPSDVYIILSEQDAKKKVVEMEGTENIQVL
;
A
#
# COMPACT_ATOMS: atom_id res chain seq x y z
N MET A 1 45.62 -41.45 25.11
CA MET A 1 45.36 -40.17 24.43
C MET A 1 44.73 -40.53 23.10
N GLU A 2 43.40 -40.56 23.07
CA GLU A 2 42.61 -40.68 21.85
C GLU A 2 41.90 -39.32 21.63
N PRO A 3 41.79 -38.84 20.38
CA PRO A 3 41.08 -37.60 20.11
C PRO A 3 39.57 -37.85 20.17
N GLY A 4 38.86 -37.02 20.94
CA GLY A 4 37.41 -37.09 21.07
C GLY A 4 36.72 -36.81 19.73
N ASN A 5 35.81 -37.70 19.37
CA ASN A 5 34.82 -37.50 18.31
C ASN A 5 33.88 -36.37 18.73
N ASP A 6 34.02 -35.20 18.11
CA ASP A 6 32.97 -34.20 18.09
C ASP A 6 31.86 -34.67 17.12
N ASP A 7 30.81 -35.25 17.69
CA ASP A 7 29.57 -35.62 17.01
C ASP A 7 28.87 -34.37 16.45
N VAL A 8 29.26 -33.96 15.24
CA VAL A 8 28.49 -33.02 14.43
C VAL A 8 27.25 -33.78 13.91
N ARG A 9 26.12 -33.63 14.60
CA ARG A 9 24.85 -34.17 14.11
C ARG A 9 24.43 -33.45 12.82
N PRO A 10 24.17 -34.16 11.72
CA PRO A 10 23.62 -33.56 10.52
C PRO A 10 22.22 -32.99 10.81
N PHE A 11 21.92 -31.82 10.23
CA PHE A 11 20.57 -31.25 10.29
C PHE A 11 19.59 -32.21 9.61
N PRO A 12 18.39 -32.44 10.19
CA PRO A 12 17.38 -33.24 9.52
C PRO A 12 16.95 -32.56 8.22
N GLU A 13 16.78 -33.35 7.15
CA GLU A 13 16.21 -32.91 5.89
C GLU A 13 14.94 -32.07 6.14
N LEU A 14 14.95 -30.83 5.65
CA LEU A 14 13.87 -29.82 5.77
C LEU A 14 12.56 -30.20 5.05
N SER A 15 12.35 -31.48 4.69
CA SER A 15 11.14 -31.97 4.01
C SER A 15 9.98 -32.27 4.96
N ARG A 16 10.22 -32.35 6.28
CA ARG A 16 9.17 -32.48 7.30
C ARG A 16 8.96 -31.13 7.99
N THR A 17 7.71 -30.65 8.00
CA THR A 17 7.33 -29.49 8.79
C THR A 17 7.76 -29.72 10.24
N PRO A 18 8.65 -28.87 10.81
CA PRO A 18 9.12 -29.06 12.18
C PRO A 18 7.94 -29.09 13.15
N THR A 19 8.04 -29.90 14.20
CA THR A 19 7.07 -29.85 15.30
C THR A 19 7.03 -28.43 15.87
N SER A 20 5.87 -28.02 16.39
CA SER A 20 5.70 -26.69 17.00
C SER A 20 6.82 -26.37 18.00
N GLU A 21 7.22 -27.35 18.82
CA GLU A 21 8.30 -27.23 19.81
C GLU A 21 9.69 -27.00 19.20
N ALA A 22 10.02 -27.70 18.11
CA ALA A 22 11.29 -27.52 17.42
C ALA A 22 11.37 -26.13 16.76
N PHE A 23 10.26 -25.66 16.21
CA PHE A 23 10.17 -24.32 15.64
C PHE A 23 10.31 -23.23 16.71
N SER A 24 9.64 -23.37 17.86
CA SER A 24 9.80 -22.45 19.00
C SER A 24 11.24 -22.43 19.53
N SER A 25 11.90 -23.59 19.58
CA SER A 25 13.30 -23.70 20.00
C SER A 25 14.25 -22.98 19.04
N LEU A 26 14.03 -23.15 17.73
CA LEU A 26 14.79 -22.46 16.69
C LEU A 26 14.58 -20.94 16.76
N GLN A 27 13.34 -20.49 16.92
CA GLN A 27 13.05 -19.07 17.11
C GLN A 27 13.76 -18.50 18.34
N HIS A 28 13.82 -19.23 19.46
CA HIS A 28 14.53 -18.76 20.65
C HIS A 28 16.03 -18.56 20.40
N ILE A 29 16.67 -19.49 19.69
CA ILE A 29 18.09 -19.37 19.29
C ILE A 29 18.27 -18.15 18.38
N GLU A 30 17.39 -17.98 17.41
CA GLU A 30 17.51 -16.95 16.38
C GLU A 30 17.18 -15.56 16.90
N ARG A 31 16.35 -15.45 17.95
CA ARG A 31 16.15 -14.18 18.70
C ARG A 31 17.46 -13.66 19.28
N ARG A 32 18.39 -14.53 19.70
CA ARG A 32 19.67 -14.10 20.30
C ARG A 32 20.56 -13.31 19.34
N ARG A 33 20.37 -13.48 18.03
CA ARG A 33 21.06 -12.66 17.02
C ARG A 33 20.70 -11.18 17.10
N TYR A 34 19.58 -10.89 17.77
CA TYR A 34 19.05 -9.56 18.00
C TYR A 34 19.14 -9.12 19.48
N ASP A 35 19.93 -9.81 20.30
CA ASP A 35 20.10 -9.43 21.70
C ASP A 35 20.80 -8.08 21.83
N PRO A 36 20.54 -7.30 22.90
CA PRO A 36 21.29 -6.11 23.22
C PRO A 36 22.81 -6.33 23.13
N ARG A 37 23.53 -5.33 22.60
CA ARG A 37 24.97 -5.31 22.30
C ARG A 37 25.40 -6.16 21.10
N SER A 38 24.48 -6.88 20.45
CA SER A 38 24.78 -7.57 19.20
C SER A 38 25.12 -6.57 18.09
N ILE A 39 26.21 -6.82 17.37
CA ILE A 39 26.62 -6.02 16.22
C ILE A 39 26.08 -6.70 14.96
N ILE A 40 25.19 -6.00 14.25
CA ILE A 40 24.66 -6.45 12.97
C ILE A 40 25.39 -5.73 11.84
N THR A 41 25.90 -6.53 10.89
CA THR A 41 26.48 -6.02 9.65
C THR A 41 25.37 -5.83 8.62
N LEU A 42 25.26 -4.62 8.10
CA LEU A 42 24.26 -4.22 7.12
C LEU A 42 24.91 -3.97 5.77
N TYR A 43 24.48 -4.74 4.79
CA TYR A 43 24.84 -4.58 3.39
C TYR A 43 23.80 -3.72 2.70
N ARG A 44 24.24 -2.76 1.90
CA ARG A 44 23.31 -1.94 1.15
C ARG A 44 22.47 -2.83 0.24
N TYR A 45 21.16 -2.70 0.35
CA TYR A 45 20.22 -3.47 -0.45
C TYR A 45 19.24 -2.51 -1.11
N SER A 46 18.64 -2.95 -2.20
CA SER A 46 17.50 -2.26 -2.79
C SER A 46 16.52 -3.34 -3.16
N PRO A 47 15.37 -3.42 -2.45
CA PRO A 47 14.33 -4.37 -2.78
C PRO A 47 13.98 -4.31 -4.26
N GLY A 48 13.51 -5.43 -4.79
CA GLY A 48 12.95 -5.49 -6.14
C GLY A 48 11.74 -4.57 -6.31
N ARG A 49 11.06 -4.72 -7.45
CA ARG A 49 9.84 -3.97 -7.72
C ARG A 49 8.82 -4.15 -6.58
N THR A 50 8.20 -3.05 -6.15
CA THR A 50 7.13 -3.07 -5.14
C THR A 50 6.00 -4.03 -5.56
N HIS A 51 5.58 -4.90 -4.64
CA HIS A 51 4.57 -5.93 -4.86
C HIS A 51 3.86 -6.28 -3.54
N GLY A 52 2.95 -7.26 -3.55
CA GLY A 52 2.20 -7.71 -2.36
C GLY A 52 0.82 -7.07 -2.19
N GLN A 53 0.40 -6.18 -3.09
CA GLN A 53 -0.97 -5.65 -3.18
C GLN A 53 -1.51 -5.79 -4.59
N SER A 54 -2.84 -5.88 -4.74
CA SER A 54 -3.54 -6.03 -6.04
C SER A 54 -3.30 -4.90 -7.05
N ARG A 55 -2.85 -3.73 -6.57
CA ARG A 55 -2.47 -2.57 -7.39
C ARG A 55 -1.10 -2.69 -8.06
N TYR A 56 -0.25 -3.53 -7.49
CA TYR A 56 1.08 -3.78 -8.02
C TYR A 56 1.03 -4.94 -9.02
N PHE A 57 2.03 -5.00 -9.87
CA PHE A 57 2.24 -6.20 -10.66
C PHE A 57 2.63 -7.33 -9.72
N ARG A 58 2.09 -8.53 -9.99
CA ARG A 58 2.56 -9.74 -9.31
C ARG A 58 4.06 -9.89 -9.55
N ASN A 59 4.80 -10.19 -8.49
CA ASN A 59 6.26 -10.34 -8.55
C ASN A 59 6.67 -11.53 -7.66
N PRO A 60 6.40 -12.77 -8.10
CA PRO A 60 6.71 -13.95 -7.30
C PRO A 60 8.22 -14.08 -7.08
N LEU A 61 8.62 -14.79 -6.02
CA LEU A 61 10.02 -15.14 -5.82
C LEU A 61 10.54 -15.94 -7.04
N PRO A 62 11.81 -15.74 -7.45
CA PRO A 62 12.42 -16.57 -8.48
C PRO A 62 12.42 -18.04 -8.05
N GLU A 63 12.13 -18.96 -8.96
CA GLU A 63 12.08 -20.41 -8.68
C GLU A 63 13.46 -20.95 -8.24
N ASP A 64 14.53 -20.31 -8.69
CA ASP A 64 15.92 -20.63 -8.38
C ASP A 64 16.45 -19.90 -7.15
N LEU A 65 15.64 -19.08 -6.47
CA LEU A 65 16.08 -18.38 -5.26
C LEU A 65 16.18 -19.36 -4.09
N PRO A 66 17.38 -19.54 -3.48
CA PRO A 66 17.52 -20.43 -2.33
C PRO A 66 16.65 -19.98 -1.16
N SER A 67 16.14 -20.95 -0.39
CA SER A 67 15.31 -20.66 0.78
C SER A 67 16.05 -19.74 1.76
N GLY A 68 15.35 -18.72 2.26
CA GLY A 68 15.90 -17.73 3.17
C GLY A 68 16.81 -16.68 2.51
N TRP A 69 16.96 -16.66 1.17
CA TRP A 69 17.71 -15.60 0.48
C TRP A 69 16.80 -14.43 0.08
N LEU A 70 17.41 -13.27 -0.13
CA LEU A 70 16.72 -12.10 -0.68
C LEU A 70 16.99 -11.99 -2.18
N ARG A 71 16.00 -11.53 -2.95
CA ARG A 71 16.13 -11.41 -4.41
C ARG A 71 17.28 -10.49 -4.81
N GLY A 72 18.18 -10.99 -5.66
CA GLY A 72 19.30 -10.21 -6.17
C GLY A 72 20.33 -9.85 -5.10
N PHE A 73 20.29 -10.51 -3.94
CA PHE A 73 21.33 -10.42 -2.92
C PHE A 73 22.03 -11.77 -2.80
N ASP A 74 23.32 -11.78 -3.13
CA ASP A 74 24.18 -12.95 -2.96
C ASP A 74 24.93 -12.84 -1.62
N PRO A 75 24.58 -13.65 -0.60
CA PRO A 75 25.29 -13.65 0.67
C PRO A 75 26.69 -14.25 0.57
N THR A 76 27.02 -15.00 -0.49
CA THR A 76 28.33 -15.64 -0.67
C THR A 76 29.32 -14.73 -1.39
N ALA A 77 28.83 -13.77 -2.17
CA ALA A 77 29.66 -12.77 -2.81
C ALA A 77 30.50 -12.00 -1.76
N GLN A 78 31.78 -11.81 -2.06
CA GLN A 78 32.66 -10.91 -1.30
C GLN A 78 32.14 -9.47 -1.41
N THR A 79 31.25 -9.13 -0.51
CA THR A 79 30.74 -7.78 -0.36
C THR A 79 31.81 -6.96 0.35
N SER A 80 32.29 -5.91 -0.31
CA SER A 80 33.33 -5.03 0.25
C SER A 80 32.88 -4.48 1.60
N THR A 81 33.62 -4.80 2.67
CA THR A 81 33.41 -4.28 4.03
C THR A 81 33.34 -2.76 4.07
N LYS A 82 34.00 -2.07 3.12
CA LYS A 82 33.98 -0.60 2.99
C LYS A 82 32.58 -0.02 2.70
N THR A 83 31.65 -0.82 2.19
CA THR A 83 30.27 -0.40 1.86
C THR A 83 29.24 -0.87 2.86
N ALA A 84 29.63 -1.71 3.83
CA ALA A 84 28.76 -2.17 4.88
C ALA A 84 28.66 -1.13 6.00
N ALA A 85 27.48 -1.05 6.63
CA ALA A 85 27.30 -0.37 7.90
C ALA A 85 27.32 -1.41 9.03
N HIS A 86 27.71 -0.99 10.24
CA HIS A 86 27.58 -1.82 11.43
C HIS A 86 26.76 -1.06 12.45
N ILE A 87 25.72 -1.72 12.96
CA ILE A 87 24.86 -1.19 14.01
C ILE A 87 24.94 -2.10 15.23
N GLU A 88 24.91 -1.50 16.41
CA GLU A 88 24.79 -2.20 17.68
C GLU A 88 23.33 -2.12 18.13
N ILE A 89 22.72 -3.26 18.46
CA ILE A 89 21.38 -3.27 19.04
C ILE A 89 21.47 -2.77 20.48
N ILE A 90 20.74 -1.73 20.81
CA ILE A 90 20.65 -1.21 22.18
C ILE A 90 19.59 -1.97 22.95
N ARG A 91 18.40 -2.11 22.36
CA ARG A 91 17.29 -2.89 22.92
C ARG A 91 16.22 -3.21 21.87
N PRO A 92 15.45 -4.29 22.07
CA PRO A 92 14.22 -4.50 21.31
C PRO A 92 13.18 -3.42 21.67
N ILE A 93 12.54 -2.87 20.64
CA ILE A 93 11.33 -2.04 20.78
C ILE A 93 10.09 -2.92 20.60
N ARG A 94 10.13 -3.78 19.58
CA ARG A 94 9.11 -4.81 19.33
C ARG A 94 9.81 -6.06 18.83
N SER A 95 9.64 -7.16 19.55
CA SER A 95 10.19 -8.46 19.17
C SER A 95 9.18 -9.58 19.33
N GLY A 96 9.35 -10.66 18.57
CA GLY A 96 8.51 -11.85 18.65
C GLY A 96 7.31 -11.85 17.70
N GLU A 97 6.29 -12.62 18.09
CA GLU A 97 5.10 -12.95 17.30
C GLU A 97 4.08 -11.81 17.35
N GLY A 98 3.38 -11.56 16.24
CA GLY A 98 2.31 -10.54 16.15
C GLY A 98 2.68 -9.26 15.40
N GLY A 99 3.92 -9.13 14.90
CA GLY A 99 4.33 -8.04 14.02
C GLY A 99 4.90 -8.53 12.69
N ILE A 100 4.72 -7.77 11.62
CA ILE A 100 5.32 -8.04 10.29
C ILE A 100 6.84 -7.75 10.24
N SER A 101 7.43 -7.26 11.33
CA SER A 101 8.87 -6.97 11.44
C SER A 101 9.30 -6.88 12.90
N GLN A 102 10.54 -7.30 13.16
CA GLN A 102 11.27 -7.06 14.41
C GLN A 102 11.79 -5.61 14.40
N VAL A 103 11.63 -4.87 15.50
CA VAL A 103 11.95 -3.45 15.60
C VAL A 103 12.90 -3.23 16.76
N HIS A 104 14.07 -2.66 16.49
CA HIS A 104 15.14 -2.48 17.47
C HIS A 104 15.64 -1.03 17.50
N GLU A 105 15.85 -0.51 18.70
CA GLU A 105 16.67 0.70 18.90
C GLU A 105 18.14 0.30 18.70
N CYS A 106 18.85 1.03 17.86
CA CYS A 106 20.23 0.73 17.52
C CYS A 106 21.10 1.99 17.52
N GLU A 107 22.40 1.80 17.68
CA GLU A 107 23.41 2.84 17.48
C GLU A 107 24.33 2.48 16.30
N VAL A 108 24.75 3.50 15.54
CA VAL A 108 25.71 3.30 14.45
C VAL A 108 27.12 3.13 15.04
N VAL A 109 27.70 1.94 14.88
CA VAL A 109 29.10 1.64 15.25
C VAL A 109 30.06 2.02 14.13
N HIS A 110 29.69 1.67 12.90
CA HIS A 110 30.47 1.99 11.70
C HIS A 110 29.54 2.44 10.57
N ALA A 111 29.68 3.68 10.14
CA ALA A 111 28.98 4.19 8.98
C ALA A 111 29.64 3.69 7.68
N PRO A 112 28.88 3.45 6.60
CA PRO A 112 29.43 3.05 5.31
C PRO A 112 30.31 4.19 4.75
N ARG A 113 31.43 3.87 4.07
CA ARG A 113 32.26 4.92 3.44
C ARG A 113 31.47 5.64 2.34
N ARG A 114 31.52 6.98 2.36
CA ARG A 114 30.78 7.90 1.47
C ARG A 114 30.76 7.42 0.01
N ARG A 115 29.56 7.16 -0.50
CA ARG A 115 29.23 7.29 -1.94
C ARG A 115 28.32 8.50 -2.10
N LYS A 116 28.64 9.38 -3.04
CA LYS A 116 28.04 10.71 -3.29
C LYS A 116 26.49 10.76 -3.42
N SER A 117 25.80 9.63 -3.41
CA SER A 117 24.38 9.52 -3.81
C SER A 117 23.36 9.49 -2.66
N HIS A 118 23.74 9.20 -1.41
CA HIS A 118 22.80 9.15 -0.27
C HIS A 118 23.45 9.75 0.97
N ALA A 119 23.13 11.02 1.18
CA ALA A 119 23.76 11.91 2.13
C ALA A 119 23.45 11.60 3.61
N SER A 120 22.36 10.90 3.95
CA SER A 120 21.88 10.87 5.35
C SER A 120 22.83 10.14 6.31
N LEU A 121 23.10 8.84 6.14
CA LEU A 121 24.04 8.11 7.04
C LEU A 121 25.51 8.50 6.85
N ALA A 122 25.90 8.87 5.62
CA ALA A 122 27.30 9.15 5.30
C ALA A 122 27.72 10.59 5.64
N ASN A 123 26.77 11.51 5.87
CA ASN A 123 27.05 12.84 6.44
C ASN A 123 27.09 12.84 7.96
N ILE A 124 26.81 11.69 8.59
CA ILE A 124 27.05 11.47 10.02
C ILE A 124 28.54 11.12 10.14
N GLU A 125 29.38 12.07 9.71
CA GLU A 125 30.82 12.03 9.99
C GLU A 125 30.96 12.23 11.50
N LEU A 126 31.11 11.12 12.21
CA LEU A 126 31.79 11.04 13.49
C LEU A 126 33.18 11.64 13.26
N ASN A 127 33.32 12.95 13.48
CA ASN A 127 34.52 13.76 13.29
C ASN A 127 35.67 13.37 14.26
N GLY A 128 35.96 12.08 14.44
CA GLY A 128 36.96 11.54 15.38
C GLY A 128 36.75 11.93 16.85
N LYS A 129 35.78 12.80 17.14
CA LYS A 129 35.40 13.28 18.46
C LYS A 129 34.31 12.37 18.99
N LYS A 130 34.35 12.10 20.30
CA LYS A 130 33.33 11.41 21.10
C LYS A 130 32.00 12.19 21.12
N GLY A 131 31.43 12.47 19.94
CA GLY A 131 30.07 12.98 19.84
C GLY A 131 29.06 11.87 20.19
N PRO A 132 27.83 12.23 20.57
CA PRO A 132 26.79 11.24 20.81
C PRO A 132 26.62 10.37 19.55
N ARG A 133 26.65 9.05 19.75
CA ARG A 133 26.39 8.09 18.68
C ARG A 133 24.96 8.32 18.17
N LEU A 134 24.79 8.26 16.85
CA LEU A 134 23.46 8.37 16.26
C LEU A 134 22.62 7.17 16.67
N ARG A 135 21.48 7.45 17.32
CA ARG A 135 20.42 6.47 17.55
C ARG A 135 19.47 6.40 16.37
N LEU A 136 19.11 5.19 16.00
CA LEU A 136 18.19 4.89 14.91
C LEU A 136 17.31 3.70 15.26
N VAL A 137 16.30 3.44 14.44
CA VAL A 137 15.48 2.23 14.52
C VAL A 137 15.77 1.35 13.32
N ALA A 138 16.07 0.08 13.59
CA ALA A 138 16.16 -0.96 12.58
C ALA A 138 14.88 -1.81 12.58
N LYS A 139 14.22 -1.88 11.42
CA LYS A 139 13.06 -2.76 11.18
C LYS A 139 13.50 -3.93 10.31
N PHE A 140 13.54 -5.13 10.87
CA PHE A 140 13.92 -6.36 10.17
C PHE A 140 12.69 -7.18 9.79
N PHE A 141 12.57 -7.51 8.51
CA PHE A 141 11.50 -8.33 7.94
C PHE A 141 12.01 -9.76 7.83
N ASP A 142 11.89 -10.48 8.96
CA ASP A 142 12.42 -11.83 9.12
C ASP A 142 11.27 -12.85 9.23
N ALA A 143 11.14 -13.71 8.22
CA ALA A 143 10.07 -14.71 8.13
C ALA A 143 10.10 -15.72 9.28
N MET A 144 11.27 -15.91 9.91
CA MET A 144 11.43 -16.83 11.02
C MET A 144 10.57 -16.47 12.24
N PHE A 145 10.24 -15.19 12.42
CA PHE A 145 9.43 -14.73 13.55
C PHE A 145 7.97 -14.46 13.21
N ILE A 146 7.54 -14.82 11.99
CA ILE A 146 6.21 -14.46 11.49
C ILE A 146 5.55 -15.72 10.92
N PRO A 147 5.07 -16.62 11.80
CA PRO A 147 4.47 -17.87 11.36
C PRO A 147 3.27 -17.63 10.44
N GLY A 148 3.15 -18.45 9.40
CA GLY A 148 2.05 -18.39 8.43
C GLY A 148 2.18 -17.31 7.36
N ILE A 149 3.22 -16.49 7.36
CA ILE A 149 3.50 -15.54 6.27
C ILE A 149 4.57 -16.12 5.36
N SER A 150 4.27 -16.20 4.06
CA SER A 150 5.26 -16.58 3.05
C SER A 150 6.34 -15.52 2.87
N ASP A 151 7.55 -15.95 2.47
CA ASP A 151 8.66 -15.05 2.13
C ASP A 151 8.26 -14.00 1.08
N GLU A 152 7.41 -14.37 0.10
CA GLU A 152 6.89 -13.43 -0.92
C GLU A 152 6.03 -12.32 -0.28
N ASN A 153 5.14 -12.67 0.65
CA ASN A 153 4.30 -11.66 1.32
C ASN A 153 5.14 -10.73 2.19
N LEU A 154 6.16 -11.29 2.86
CA LEU A 154 7.07 -10.52 3.70
C LEU A 154 7.98 -9.59 2.88
N GLU A 155 8.53 -10.07 1.76
CA GLU A 155 9.24 -9.25 0.78
C GLU A 155 8.31 -8.15 0.22
N GLY A 156 7.03 -8.46 0.05
CA GLY A 156 5.97 -7.52 -0.29
C GLY A 156 5.89 -6.35 0.70
N PHE A 157 5.71 -6.63 2.00
CA PHE A 157 5.65 -5.59 3.04
C PHE A 157 6.94 -4.77 3.13
N PHE A 158 8.09 -5.43 3.04
CA PHE A 158 9.40 -4.77 3.02
C PHE A 158 9.55 -3.82 1.82
N SER A 159 9.22 -4.28 0.62
CA SER A 159 9.34 -3.50 -0.62
C SER A 159 8.35 -2.33 -0.69
N GLN A 160 7.16 -2.47 -0.07
CA GLN A 160 6.18 -1.40 0.07
C GLN A 160 6.68 -0.29 1.00
N GLU A 161 7.15 -0.67 2.20
CA GLU A 161 7.66 0.30 3.17
C GLU A 161 8.91 1.02 2.65
N ASP A 162 9.85 0.28 2.04
CA ASP A 162 11.03 0.88 1.39
C ASP A 162 10.63 1.87 0.31
N ALA A 163 9.73 1.47 -0.60
CA ALA A 163 9.33 2.32 -1.71
C ALA A 163 8.67 3.61 -1.23
N ALA A 164 7.76 3.53 -0.25
CA ALA A 164 7.09 4.69 0.31
C ALA A 164 8.07 5.66 0.97
N LEU A 165 8.90 5.18 1.91
CA LEU A 165 9.86 6.02 2.62
C LEU A 165 10.93 6.60 1.70
N LYS A 166 11.45 5.80 0.76
CA LYS A 166 12.44 6.25 -0.24
C LYS A 166 11.86 7.30 -1.19
N HIS A 167 10.59 7.17 -1.56
CA HIS A 167 9.90 8.16 -2.39
C HIS A 167 9.69 9.48 -1.62
N LEU A 168 9.23 9.41 -0.36
CA LEU A 168 9.11 10.59 0.50
C LEU A 168 10.47 11.26 0.77
N PHE A 169 11.53 10.48 1.00
CA PHE A 169 12.89 10.99 1.17
C PHE A 169 13.36 11.78 -0.05
N ARG A 170 13.14 11.24 -1.26
CA ARG A 170 13.46 11.95 -2.52
C ARG A 170 12.67 13.24 -2.70
N LYS A 171 11.47 13.32 -2.13
CA LYS A 171 10.62 14.51 -2.11
C LYS A 171 10.92 15.46 -0.95
N LYS A 172 11.93 15.14 -0.11
CA LYS A 172 12.28 15.88 1.12
C LYS A 172 11.09 15.99 2.09
N LEU A 173 10.41 14.85 2.29
CA LEU A 173 9.24 14.72 3.19
C LEU A 173 9.50 13.72 4.33
N THR A 174 10.76 13.47 4.67
CA THR A 174 11.17 12.65 5.81
C THR A 174 11.96 13.49 6.81
N GLY A 175 11.97 13.07 8.06
CA GLY A 175 12.65 13.77 9.14
C GLY A 175 11.91 15.02 9.58
N HIS A 176 12.39 15.71 10.62
CA HIS A 176 11.74 16.92 11.12
C HIS A 176 11.75 18.03 10.05
N PRO A 177 10.64 18.77 9.82
CA PRO A 177 9.37 18.77 10.57
C PRO A 177 8.27 17.86 10.00
N HIS A 178 8.61 16.94 9.10
CA HIS A 178 7.65 16.13 8.37
C HIS A 178 7.09 14.97 9.21
N LEU A 179 5.94 14.48 8.75
CA LEU A 179 5.22 13.39 9.39
C LEU A 179 5.96 12.05 9.27
N ALA A 180 6.68 11.80 8.17
CA ALA A 180 7.49 10.60 8.04
C ALA A 180 8.82 10.73 8.82
N PRO A 181 9.27 9.67 9.52
CA PRO A 181 10.58 9.68 10.16
C PRO A 181 11.70 9.81 9.11
N GLU A 182 12.85 10.34 9.50
CA GLU A 182 14.01 10.39 8.60
C GLU A 182 14.38 8.98 8.10
N TYR A 183 14.57 8.83 6.80
CA TYR A 183 14.87 7.54 6.18
C TYR A 183 16.36 7.38 5.88
N TYR A 184 16.94 6.31 6.43
CA TYR A 184 18.38 6.03 6.34
C TYR A 184 18.72 4.91 5.35
N GLY A 185 17.74 4.38 4.63
CA GLY A 185 17.95 3.38 3.57
C GLY A 185 17.41 2.00 3.88
N SER A 186 17.38 1.17 2.84
CA SER A 186 17.18 -0.28 2.92
C SER A 186 18.50 -1.03 2.91
N TRP A 187 18.48 -2.14 3.65
CA TRP A 187 19.64 -2.94 3.98
C TRP A 187 19.30 -4.41 3.92
N ALA A 188 20.32 -5.25 3.76
CA ALA A 188 20.27 -6.68 3.98
C ALA A 188 21.26 -7.03 5.09
N THR A 189 20.89 -7.96 5.95
CA THR A 189 21.84 -8.66 6.83
C THR A 189 21.83 -10.13 6.47
N LYS A 190 22.95 -10.81 6.71
CA LYS A 190 23.06 -12.26 6.56
C LYS A 190 23.48 -12.91 7.87
N PHE A 191 22.90 -14.05 8.16
CA PHE A 191 23.16 -14.86 9.34
C PHE A 191 23.65 -16.24 8.91
N VAL A 192 24.73 -16.71 9.53
CA VAL A 192 25.19 -18.10 9.35
C VAL A 192 24.28 -19.00 10.18
N ILE A 193 23.50 -19.86 9.51
CA ILE A 193 22.55 -20.78 10.17
C ILE A 193 23.10 -22.21 10.30
N GLY A 194 24.22 -22.51 9.66
CA GLY A 194 24.86 -23.81 9.73
C GLY A 194 25.94 -23.98 8.68
N ARG A 195 26.30 -25.23 8.42
CA ARG A 195 27.18 -25.64 7.32
C ARG A 195 26.50 -26.74 6.51
N ASP A 196 26.74 -26.75 5.21
CA ASP A 196 26.29 -27.84 4.33
C ASP A 196 27.23 -29.06 4.41
N ASP A 197 26.90 -30.12 3.68
CA ASP A 197 27.68 -31.37 3.64
C ASP A 197 29.11 -31.18 3.12
N LYS A 198 29.39 -30.06 2.44
CA LYS A 198 30.71 -29.69 1.93
C LYS A 198 31.48 -28.81 2.92
N GLY A 199 30.89 -28.52 4.08
CA GLY A 199 31.45 -27.65 5.10
C GLY A 199 31.34 -26.16 4.79
N CYS A 200 30.60 -25.77 3.74
CA CYS A 200 30.36 -24.38 3.36
C CYS A 200 29.27 -23.77 4.26
N GLU A 201 29.43 -22.49 4.61
CA GLU A 201 28.44 -21.79 5.43
C GLU A 201 27.10 -21.66 4.70
N VAL A 202 26.02 -22.02 5.39
CA VAL A 202 24.66 -21.79 4.93
C VAL A 202 24.18 -20.48 5.52
N HIS A 203 23.70 -19.58 4.66
CA HIS A 203 23.26 -18.25 5.05
C HIS A 203 21.74 -18.08 4.94
N ARG A 204 21.19 -17.34 5.88
CA ARG A 204 19.85 -16.76 5.85
C ARG A 204 19.96 -15.24 5.76
N CYS A 205 19.20 -14.62 4.87
CA CYS A 205 19.24 -13.19 4.60
C CYS A 205 17.96 -12.51 5.09
N VAL A 206 18.08 -11.32 5.66
CA VAL A 206 16.95 -10.57 6.21
C VAL A 206 16.97 -9.15 5.69
N GLY A 207 15.84 -8.71 5.16
CA GLY A 207 15.62 -7.34 4.71
C GLY A 207 15.44 -6.39 5.89
N GLY A 208 16.09 -5.23 5.85
CA GLY A 208 16.07 -4.24 6.91
C GLY A 208 15.78 -2.84 6.39
N ILE A 209 15.05 -2.04 7.16
CA ILE A 209 14.90 -0.60 6.95
C ILE A 209 15.45 0.14 8.15
N LEU A 210 16.30 1.14 7.92
CA LEU A 210 16.75 2.06 8.96
C LEU A 210 16.00 3.38 8.87
N ILE A 211 15.46 3.82 10.01
CA ILE A 211 14.75 5.11 10.16
C ILE A 211 15.18 5.84 11.43
N GLU A 212 14.78 7.11 11.56
CA GLU A 212 14.92 7.93 12.75
C GLU A 212 14.44 7.21 14.02
N TYR A 213 15.23 7.29 15.09
CA TYR A 213 14.75 6.97 16.43
C TYR A 213 13.92 8.13 16.97
N ILE A 214 12.63 7.87 17.19
CA ILE A 214 11.70 8.84 17.76
C ILE A 214 11.58 8.57 19.25
N GLU A 215 12.10 9.50 20.05
CA GLU A 215 11.92 9.47 21.51
C GLU A 215 10.57 10.13 21.84
N GLY A 216 9.51 9.33 21.88
CA GLY A 216 8.16 9.81 22.12
C GLY A 216 7.21 8.67 22.52
N GLN A 217 5.94 9.01 22.64
CA GLN A 217 4.88 8.07 23.05
C GLN A 217 3.82 7.98 21.97
N SER A 218 3.26 6.78 21.79
CA SER A 218 2.08 6.61 20.94
C SER A 218 0.84 7.19 21.60
N ILE A 219 -0.17 7.54 20.81
CA ILE A 219 -1.45 8.06 21.35
C ILE A 219 -2.06 7.13 22.42
N PRO A 220 -2.15 5.79 22.23
CA PRO A 220 -2.63 4.87 23.27
C PRO A 220 -1.80 4.87 24.56
N GLN A 221 -0.50 5.15 24.49
CA GLN A 221 0.35 5.20 25.68
C GLN A 221 0.13 6.48 26.49
N LEU A 222 -0.38 7.52 25.84
CA LEU A 222 -0.67 8.81 26.46
C LEU A 222 -2.10 8.91 27.00
N CYS A 223 -2.99 7.99 26.62
CA CYS A 223 -4.40 8.02 26.98
C CYS A 223 -4.78 6.78 27.79
N GLY A 224 -5.81 6.93 28.64
CA GLY A 224 -6.61 5.80 29.07
C GLY A 224 -7.45 5.26 27.90
N ILE A 225 -7.90 4.02 28.00
CA ILE A 225 -8.84 3.41 27.07
C ILE A 225 -10.07 2.97 27.86
N LEU A 226 -11.25 3.47 27.49
CA LEU A 226 -12.52 2.91 28.01
C LEU A 226 -12.75 1.56 27.34
N MET A 227 -12.85 0.51 28.16
CA MET A 227 -12.80 -0.88 27.71
C MET A 227 -13.92 -1.25 26.72
N ASP A 228 -15.10 -0.64 26.86
CA ASP A 228 -16.29 -1.08 26.15
C ASP A 228 -16.35 -0.62 24.68
N ASN A 229 -15.60 0.42 24.32
CA ASN A 229 -15.70 1.05 23.00
C ASN A 229 -14.35 1.51 22.43
N ASN A 230 -13.23 1.12 23.05
CA ASN A 230 -11.88 1.46 22.62
C ASN A 230 -11.64 3.00 22.55
N TYR A 231 -12.43 3.78 23.30
CA TYR A 231 -12.43 5.24 23.31
C TYR A 231 -11.22 5.80 24.07
N LEU A 232 -10.57 6.82 23.52
CA LEU A 232 -9.41 7.46 24.13
C LEU A 232 -9.85 8.44 25.22
N VAL A 233 -9.21 8.35 26.39
CA VAL A 233 -9.40 9.30 27.48
C VAL A 233 -8.06 9.98 27.76
N PRO A 234 -7.83 11.19 27.22
CA PRO A 234 -6.65 11.97 27.56
C PRO A 234 -6.61 12.29 29.06
N PRO A 235 -5.44 12.21 29.71
CA PRO A 235 -5.29 12.57 31.11
C PRO A 235 -5.44 14.09 31.30
N THR A 236 -5.92 14.49 32.49
CA THR A 236 -6.19 15.89 32.85
C THR A 236 -4.95 16.68 33.30
N GLY A 237 -3.74 16.13 33.12
CA GLY A 237 -2.49 16.75 33.58
C GLY A 237 -1.31 16.48 32.64
N PRO A 238 -0.12 16.99 32.98
CA PRO A 238 1.07 16.83 32.17
C PRO A 238 1.51 15.36 32.09
N VAL A 239 1.80 14.90 30.87
CA VAL A 239 2.30 13.55 30.60
C VAL A 239 3.75 13.63 30.16
N ALA A 240 4.60 12.78 30.72
CA ALA A 240 5.99 12.67 30.32
C ALA A 240 6.14 12.08 28.91
N LEU A 241 6.84 12.77 28.01
CA LEU A 241 7.18 12.27 26.69
C LEU A 241 8.56 11.60 26.68
N HIS A 242 9.57 12.31 27.20
CA HIS A 242 10.97 11.86 27.19
C HIS A 242 11.81 12.56 28.27
N ARG A 243 13.04 12.07 28.47
CA ARG A 243 14.01 12.73 29.36
C ARG A 243 14.87 13.71 28.57
N SER A 244 14.77 14.99 28.91
CA SER A 244 15.62 16.06 28.38
C SER A 244 16.88 16.24 29.23
N ASP A 245 17.81 17.07 28.73
CA ASP A 245 18.99 17.47 29.50
C ASP A 245 18.62 18.38 30.69
N THR A 246 17.46 19.02 30.63
CA THR A 246 16.93 19.95 31.65
C THR A 246 15.90 19.33 32.59
N GLY A 247 15.50 18.06 32.37
CA GLY A 247 14.48 17.39 33.17
C GLY A 247 13.66 16.36 32.40
N VAL A 248 12.37 16.29 32.69
CA VAL A 248 11.43 15.46 31.94
C VAL A 248 10.60 16.38 31.06
N ALA A 249 10.65 16.19 29.75
CA ALA A 249 9.80 16.92 28.84
C ALA A 249 8.36 16.41 28.99
N THR A 250 7.45 17.30 29.36
CA THR A 250 6.03 16.98 29.55
C THR A 250 5.16 17.71 28.55
N VAL A 251 4.01 17.13 28.24
CA VAL A 251 2.97 17.75 27.42
C VAL A 251 1.62 17.64 28.13
N GLU A 252 0.85 18.72 28.12
CA GLU A 252 -0.54 18.69 28.56
C GLU A 252 -1.43 18.35 27.38
N LEU A 253 -2.29 17.34 27.51
CA LEU A 253 -3.19 16.92 26.43
C LEU A 253 -4.55 17.65 26.48
N HIS A 254 -4.52 18.96 26.74
CA HIS A 254 -5.70 19.81 26.56
C HIS A 254 -6.11 19.89 25.09
N ARG A 255 -7.34 20.33 24.85
CA ARG A 255 -7.98 20.38 23.52
C ARG A 255 -7.07 20.98 22.44
N ASP A 256 -6.46 22.13 22.68
CA ASP A 256 -5.64 22.81 21.66
C ASP A 256 -4.42 21.98 21.22
N ASN A 257 -3.73 21.30 22.16
CA ASN A 257 -2.61 20.42 21.82
C ASN A 257 -3.09 19.17 21.06
N ARG A 258 -4.23 18.59 21.45
CA ARG A 258 -4.85 17.46 20.73
C ARG A 258 -5.24 17.84 19.30
N VAL A 259 -5.85 19.02 19.14
CA VAL A 259 -6.18 19.62 17.84
C VAL A 259 -4.91 19.86 17.03
N GLN A 260 -3.84 20.41 17.62
CA GLN A 260 -2.57 20.63 16.94
C GLN A 260 -1.95 19.31 16.46
N VAL A 261 -1.99 18.25 17.26
CA VAL A 261 -1.54 16.91 16.85
C VAL A 261 -2.33 16.42 15.64
N MET A 262 -3.66 16.52 15.69
CA MET A 262 -4.50 16.09 14.58
C MET A 262 -4.25 16.93 13.32
N LYS A 263 -4.03 18.24 13.45
CA LYS A 263 -3.66 19.11 12.32
C LYS A 263 -2.39 18.64 11.64
N GLN A 264 -1.32 18.42 12.40
CA GLN A 264 -0.04 17.96 11.87
C GLN A 264 -0.18 16.60 11.16
N LEU A 265 -0.97 15.69 11.74
CA LEU A 265 -1.22 14.37 11.17
C LEU A 265 -1.95 14.48 9.80
N LEU A 266 -3.05 15.21 9.72
CA LEU A 266 -3.86 15.29 8.51
C LEU A 266 -3.21 16.16 7.41
N ASP A 267 -2.50 17.24 7.77
CA ASP A 267 -1.66 18.00 6.82
C ASP A 267 -0.55 17.11 6.26
N GLY A 268 0.17 16.40 7.13
CA GLY A 268 1.24 15.49 6.72
C GLY A 268 0.77 14.40 5.76
N ILE A 269 -0.39 13.79 6.04
CA ILE A 269 -0.99 12.80 5.12
C ILE A 269 -1.38 13.45 3.80
N SER A 270 -1.99 14.63 3.82
CA SER A 270 -2.36 15.35 2.58
C SER A 270 -1.14 15.66 1.72
N ARG A 271 0.00 16.02 2.33
CA ARG A 271 1.28 16.18 1.64
C ARG A 271 1.83 14.88 1.09
N HIS A 272 1.69 13.76 1.81
CA HIS A 272 2.12 12.46 1.29
C HIS A 272 1.28 12.03 0.07
N ILE A 273 -0.05 12.22 0.11
CA ILE A 273 -0.95 11.94 -1.02
C ILE A 273 -0.57 12.81 -2.22
N HIS A 274 -0.32 14.11 -1.99
CA HIS A 274 0.18 15.03 -3.01
C HIS A 274 1.55 14.64 -3.55
N ALA A 275 2.38 13.95 -2.76
CA ALA A 275 3.63 13.40 -3.22
C ALA A 275 3.47 12.07 -4.00
N GLY A 276 2.27 11.52 -4.10
CA GLY A 276 1.98 10.26 -4.78
C GLY A 276 2.07 9.04 -3.88
N VAL A 277 2.02 9.21 -2.56
CA VAL A 277 1.98 8.12 -1.58
C VAL A 277 0.59 8.06 -0.94
N ASP A 278 -0.12 6.94 -1.06
CA ASP A 278 -1.47 6.76 -0.49
C ASP A 278 -1.60 5.53 0.42
N ARG A 279 -2.82 5.31 0.93
CA ARG A 279 -3.26 4.11 1.69
C ARG A 279 -2.34 3.77 2.86
N PHE A 280 -2.22 4.74 3.76
CA PHE A 280 -1.58 4.52 5.04
C PHE A 280 -2.46 3.64 5.93
N HIS A 281 -1.85 2.72 6.66
CA HIS A 281 -2.51 2.09 7.79
C HIS A 281 -2.49 3.06 8.96
N LEU A 282 -3.35 4.07 8.87
CA LEU A 282 -3.45 5.09 9.90
C LEU A 282 -4.12 4.47 11.12
N SER A 283 -3.29 4.18 12.12
CA SER A 283 -3.72 3.76 13.44
C SER A 283 -3.06 4.64 14.49
N ARG A 284 -3.77 4.93 15.58
CA ARG A 284 -3.24 5.66 16.73
C ARG A 284 -2.00 5.00 17.33
N ARG A 285 -1.86 3.68 17.19
CA ARG A 285 -0.66 2.91 17.62
C ARG A 285 0.57 3.24 16.77
N ASN A 286 0.38 3.70 15.54
CA ASN A 286 1.43 4.06 14.61
C ASN A 286 1.72 5.57 14.59
N VAL A 287 1.09 6.36 15.47
CA VAL A 287 1.32 7.82 15.57
C VAL A 287 2.05 8.10 16.88
N LEU A 288 3.29 8.58 16.77
CA LEU A 288 4.09 9.02 17.92
C LEU A 288 4.02 10.53 18.08
N ILE A 289 3.93 10.96 19.33
CA ILE A 289 4.01 12.35 19.77
C ILE A 289 5.36 12.51 20.48
N THR A 290 6.14 13.49 20.06
CA THR A 290 7.46 13.79 20.63
C THR A 290 7.68 15.29 20.71
N MET A 291 8.56 15.71 21.62
CA MET A 291 9.15 17.05 21.64
C MET A 291 10.66 16.95 21.45
N ARG A 292 11.15 15.95 20.70
CA ARG A 292 12.57 15.74 20.41
C ARG A 292 12.82 15.46 18.93
N SER A 293 13.99 15.88 18.45
CA SER A 293 14.50 15.56 17.11
C SER A 293 16.01 15.40 17.16
N ASN A 294 16.51 14.23 16.78
CA ASN A 294 17.95 13.92 16.73
C ASN A 294 18.72 14.35 18.00
N GLY A 295 18.18 14.03 19.18
CA GLY A 295 18.80 14.35 20.46
C GLY A 295 18.54 15.76 20.98
N ARG A 296 17.91 16.65 20.20
CA ARG A 296 17.58 18.02 20.61
C ARG A 296 16.11 18.17 20.97
N ASP A 297 15.82 18.87 22.05
CA ASP A 297 14.45 19.19 22.43
C ASP A 297 13.85 20.22 21.45
N LEU A 298 12.55 20.10 21.24
CA LEU A 298 11.74 20.98 20.41
C LEU A 298 10.85 21.82 21.31
N GLU A 299 10.65 23.08 20.94
CA GLU A 299 9.70 23.98 21.61
C GLU A 299 8.24 23.57 21.39
N LYS A 300 7.97 22.84 20.31
CA LYS A 300 6.61 22.44 19.90
C LYS A 300 6.50 20.94 19.73
N ILE A 301 5.30 20.43 19.96
CA ILE A 301 4.93 19.04 19.68
C ILE A 301 5.19 18.74 18.21
N ARG A 302 5.86 17.61 17.96
CA ARG A 302 6.04 16.99 16.66
C ARG A 302 5.25 15.68 16.61
N VAL A 303 4.54 15.48 15.51
CA VAL A 303 3.84 14.22 15.22
C VAL A 303 4.61 13.43 14.18
N VAL A 304 4.81 12.13 14.43
CA VAL A 304 5.48 11.22 13.50
C VAL A 304 4.59 10.00 13.26
N MET A 305 4.30 9.71 12.00
CA MET A 305 3.60 8.50 11.58
C MET A 305 4.60 7.41 11.25
N LEU A 306 4.35 6.20 11.74
CA LEU A 306 5.14 5.01 11.51
C LEU A 306 4.37 4.03 10.62
N ASN A 307 5.04 2.94 10.25
CA ASN A 307 4.47 1.78 9.56
C ASN A 307 3.92 2.08 8.16
N TYR A 308 4.82 2.19 7.19
CA TYR A 308 4.48 2.40 5.77
C TYR A 308 4.39 1.08 4.98
N SER A 309 4.30 -0.06 5.67
CA SER A 309 4.26 -1.40 5.06
C SER A 309 3.06 -1.69 4.18
N LEU A 310 1.99 -0.90 4.34
CA LEU A 310 0.78 -0.96 3.51
C LEU A 310 0.62 0.27 2.60
N SER A 311 1.53 1.24 2.71
CA SER A 311 1.51 2.43 1.88
C SER A 311 1.80 2.10 0.42
N SER A 312 1.19 2.88 -0.47
CA SER A 312 1.40 2.69 -1.89
C SER A 312 2.00 3.91 -2.57
N VAL A 313 3.01 3.69 -3.41
CA VAL A 313 3.56 4.71 -4.31
C VAL A 313 2.89 4.60 -5.68
N TRP A 314 2.20 5.65 -6.12
CA TRP A 314 1.42 5.67 -7.36
C TRP A 314 2.24 5.25 -8.57
N SER A 315 3.42 5.85 -8.74
CA SER A 315 4.32 5.61 -9.87
C SER A 315 4.80 4.16 -9.99
N HIS A 316 4.67 3.35 -8.93
CA HIS A 316 5.02 1.93 -8.94
C HIS A 316 3.83 1.02 -9.28
N THR A 317 2.60 1.54 -9.29
CA THR A 317 1.37 0.76 -9.54
C THR A 317 1.20 0.38 -11.01
N LYS A 318 0.34 -0.60 -11.28
CA LYS A 318 -0.10 -0.95 -12.65
C LYS A 318 -0.88 0.17 -13.34
N TRP A 319 -1.44 1.10 -12.59
CA TRP A 319 -2.22 2.21 -13.15
C TRP A 319 -1.31 3.30 -13.70
N ALA A 320 -0.13 3.50 -13.11
CA ALA A 320 0.85 4.44 -13.63
C ALA A 320 1.46 4.02 -14.98
N THR A 321 1.37 2.75 -15.37
CA THR A 321 1.86 2.29 -16.68
C THR A 321 0.91 2.62 -17.83
N VAL A 322 -0.33 3.04 -17.54
CA VAL A 322 -1.28 3.46 -18.57
C VAL A 322 -0.79 4.79 -19.15
N PRO A 323 -0.69 4.93 -20.49
CA PRO A 323 -0.35 6.20 -21.12
C PRO A 323 -1.21 7.33 -20.55
N TYR A 324 -0.62 8.50 -20.30
CA TYR A 324 -1.26 9.67 -19.70
C TYR A 324 -1.65 9.56 -18.21
N ARG A 325 -1.36 8.44 -17.52
CA ARG A 325 -1.58 8.24 -16.07
C ARG A 325 -0.29 8.09 -15.26
N GLY A 326 0.86 8.47 -15.84
CA GLY A 326 2.18 8.31 -15.21
C GLY A 326 2.35 9.06 -13.88
N LYS A 327 1.50 10.06 -13.61
CA LYS A 327 1.35 10.73 -12.31
C LYS A 327 -0.08 10.59 -11.82
N ASN A 328 -0.26 10.54 -10.50
CA ASN A 328 -1.58 10.65 -9.93
C ASN A 328 -2.07 12.08 -10.19
N ILE A 329 -3.36 12.25 -10.49
CA ILE A 329 -3.93 13.57 -10.70
C ILE A 329 -3.79 14.49 -9.48
N ILE A 330 -3.77 13.92 -8.27
CA ILE A 330 -3.53 14.67 -7.03
C ILE A 330 -2.09 15.18 -6.96
N GLU A 331 -1.10 14.46 -7.51
CA GLU A 331 0.30 14.94 -7.60
C GLU A 331 0.46 16.13 -8.55
N GLU A 332 -0.50 16.32 -9.45
CA GLU A 332 -0.49 17.41 -10.43
C GLU A 332 -1.23 18.65 -9.94
N LEU A 333 -1.89 18.58 -8.79
CA LEU A 333 -2.42 19.77 -8.14
C LEU A 333 -1.28 20.73 -7.78
N PRO A 334 -1.49 22.05 -7.85
CA PRO A 334 -0.45 23.01 -7.49
C PRO A 334 -0.12 23.01 -6.00
N ARG A 335 -1.02 22.48 -5.15
CA ARG A 335 -0.86 22.36 -3.70
C ARG A 335 -1.44 21.04 -3.20
N PRO A 336 -1.11 20.62 -1.97
CA PRO A 336 -1.75 19.46 -1.37
C PRO A 336 -3.28 19.61 -1.33
N PRO A 337 -4.03 18.51 -1.47
CA PRO A 337 -5.48 18.54 -1.33
C PRO A 337 -5.87 18.99 0.08
N HIS A 338 -7.01 19.65 0.21
CA HIS A 338 -7.52 20.04 1.51
C HIS A 338 -7.87 18.79 2.35
N PRO A 339 -7.50 18.69 3.64
CA PRO A 339 -7.80 17.51 4.44
C PRO A 339 -9.29 17.12 4.45
N ALA A 340 -10.20 18.10 4.41
CA ALA A 340 -11.64 17.82 4.33
C ALA A 340 -12.06 17.03 3.06
N GLN A 341 -11.29 17.10 1.97
CA GLN A 341 -11.59 16.34 0.74
C GLN A 341 -11.30 14.85 0.91
N HIS A 342 -10.35 14.48 1.78
CA HIS A 342 -9.97 13.08 2.03
C HIS A 342 -10.60 12.49 3.30
N PHE A 343 -10.81 13.31 4.33
CA PHE A 343 -11.29 12.86 5.65
C PHE A 343 -12.72 13.31 5.95
N GLY A 344 -13.28 14.26 5.21
CA GLY A 344 -14.58 14.88 5.49
C GLY A 344 -15.81 14.07 5.07
N VAL A 345 -15.65 12.87 4.51
CA VAL A 345 -16.73 12.03 3.97
C VAL A 345 -17.67 12.88 3.10
N TRP A 346 -17.10 13.46 2.04
CA TRP A 346 -17.86 13.97 0.90
C TRP A 346 -17.70 12.93 -0.20
N GLU A 347 -18.78 12.20 -0.50
CA GLU A 347 -19.13 11.58 -1.80
C GLU A 347 -18.11 10.79 -2.64
N TRP A 348 -16.87 10.57 -2.19
CA TRP A 348 -15.90 9.72 -2.88
C TRP A 348 -15.89 8.32 -2.25
N PRO A 349 -16.75 7.37 -2.70
CA PRO A 349 -16.73 5.99 -2.20
C PRO A 349 -15.35 5.33 -2.38
N GLU A 350 -14.55 5.82 -3.32
CA GLU A 350 -13.16 5.42 -3.58
C GLU A 350 -12.17 5.84 -2.48
N PHE A 351 -12.51 6.79 -1.62
CA PHE A 351 -11.66 7.25 -0.51
C PHE A 351 -12.39 7.13 0.81
N ASN A 352 -13.19 6.07 0.98
CA ASN A 352 -13.94 5.85 2.22
C ASN A 352 -12.98 5.46 3.37
N SER A 353 -12.18 6.42 3.80
CA SER A 353 -11.36 6.47 5.01
C SER A 353 -12.24 6.54 6.26
N ALA A 354 -13.55 6.28 6.16
CA ALA A 354 -14.47 6.23 7.30
C ALA A 354 -14.00 5.26 8.41
N ASN A 355 -13.07 4.36 8.11
CA ASN A 355 -12.44 3.46 9.09
C ASN A 355 -11.26 4.10 9.86
N VAL A 356 -10.81 5.30 9.50
CA VAL A 356 -9.67 5.96 10.16
C VAL A 356 -10.10 6.68 11.43
N LEU A 357 -11.25 7.36 11.40
CA LEU A 357 -11.71 8.15 12.54
C LEU A 357 -12.06 7.29 13.77
N PRO A 358 -12.67 6.09 13.66
CA PRO A 358 -12.98 5.26 14.82
C PRO A 358 -11.76 4.93 15.69
N ASP A 359 -10.56 4.89 15.12
CA ASP A 359 -9.36 4.62 15.92
C ASP A 359 -8.95 5.83 16.78
N PHE A 360 -9.50 7.02 16.53
CA PHE A 360 -9.21 8.27 17.25
C PHE A 360 -10.41 8.83 18.04
N CYS A 361 -11.49 8.06 18.26
CA CYS A 361 -12.57 8.51 19.16
C CYS A 361 -12.01 8.93 20.52
N GLY A 362 -12.45 10.07 21.05
CA GLY A 362 -11.94 10.61 22.32
C GLY A 362 -10.71 11.50 22.21
N TRP A 363 -10.11 11.58 21.02
CA TRP A 363 -8.99 12.47 20.83
C TRP A 363 -9.39 13.94 20.69
N LEU A 364 -10.49 14.26 20.00
CA LEU A 364 -10.89 15.65 19.73
C LEU A 364 -12.03 16.15 20.62
N SER A 365 -12.97 15.27 20.98
CA SER A 365 -14.10 15.57 21.84
C SER A 365 -13.93 14.87 23.19
N ASP A 366 -14.48 15.48 24.23
CA ASP A 366 -14.61 14.89 25.55
C ASP A 366 -15.98 14.20 25.72
N ASP A 367 -16.92 14.43 24.79
CA ASP A 367 -18.21 13.71 24.68
C ASP A 367 -17.95 12.28 24.20
N PRO A 368 -18.61 11.21 24.68
CA PRO A 368 -18.46 9.85 24.17
C PRO A 368 -19.31 9.50 22.92
N ILE A 369 -20.21 10.36 22.46
CA ILE A 369 -21.20 10.02 21.40
C ILE A 369 -20.59 10.09 19.97
N TRP A 370 -20.47 8.93 19.30
CA TRP A 370 -19.78 8.83 18.00
C TRP A 370 -20.38 9.64 16.84
N ASP A 371 -21.71 9.63 16.67
CA ASP A 371 -22.35 10.27 15.52
C ASP A 371 -22.24 11.80 15.57
N SER A 372 -22.26 12.38 16.77
CA SER A 372 -21.97 13.81 16.96
C SER A 372 -20.51 14.11 16.61
N HIS A 373 -19.58 13.19 16.88
CA HIS A 373 -18.16 13.38 16.58
C HIS A 373 -17.85 13.43 15.10
N LEU A 374 -18.51 12.62 14.27
CA LEU A 374 -18.25 12.69 12.83
C LEU A 374 -18.73 14.03 12.25
N ALA A 375 -19.91 14.50 12.63
CA ALA A 375 -20.42 15.80 12.20
C ALA A 375 -19.59 16.97 12.74
N GLU A 376 -19.15 16.89 14.01
CA GLU A 376 -18.25 17.88 14.61
C GLU A 376 -16.87 17.88 13.95
N PHE A 377 -16.28 16.71 13.70
CA PHE A 377 -15.00 16.57 13.01
C PHE A 377 -15.07 17.16 11.60
N LYS A 378 -16.14 16.90 10.85
CA LYS A 378 -16.36 17.51 9.54
C LYS A 378 -16.46 19.03 9.61
N ARG A 379 -17.18 19.58 10.59
CA ARG A 379 -17.27 21.03 10.81
C ARG A 379 -15.92 21.62 11.20
N TRP A 380 -15.19 20.94 12.07
CA TRP A 380 -13.84 21.34 12.49
C TRP A 380 -12.87 21.35 11.30
N LEU A 381 -12.91 20.35 10.42
CA LEU A 381 -12.04 20.28 9.24
C LEU A 381 -12.12 21.54 8.35
N VAL A 382 -13.27 22.20 8.30
CA VAL A 382 -13.50 23.41 7.48
C VAL A 382 -13.60 24.70 8.30
N SER A 383 -13.42 24.64 9.62
CA SER A 383 -13.38 25.83 10.47
C SER A 383 -12.00 26.49 10.41
N GLU A 384 -11.92 27.78 10.77
CA GLU A 384 -10.62 28.47 10.93
C GLU A 384 -9.70 27.77 11.94
N GLU A 385 -10.30 27.16 12.96
CA GLU A 385 -9.60 26.37 13.96
C GLU A 385 -9.11 25.02 13.43
N GLY A 386 -9.58 24.53 12.28
CA GLY A 386 -9.05 23.35 11.59
C GLY A 386 -8.09 23.75 10.48
N PHE A 387 -8.63 23.77 9.26
CA PHE A 387 -7.89 24.05 8.01
C PHE A 387 -8.45 25.23 7.19
N GLY A 388 -9.49 25.89 7.70
CA GLY A 388 -10.22 26.95 7.03
C GLY A 388 -11.21 26.42 5.99
N GLU A 389 -11.97 27.31 5.37
CA GLU A 389 -12.90 26.90 4.33
C GLU A 389 -12.14 26.41 3.09
N ILE A 390 -12.68 25.37 2.44
CA ILE A 390 -12.07 24.74 1.27
C ILE A 390 -11.85 25.77 0.14
N GLN A 391 -12.74 26.76 0.01
CA GLN A 391 -12.69 27.74 -1.09
C GLN A 391 -11.72 28.90 -0.82
N SER A 392 -11.52 29.31 0.44
CA SER A 392 -10.78 30.52 0.79
C SER A 392 -9.30 30.27 1.14
N THR A 393 -8.91 29.02 1.38
CA THR A 393 -7.53 28.68 1.75
C THR A 393 -6.53 28.81 0.61
N THR A 394 -5.40 29.46 0.88
CA THR A 394 -4.25 29.56 -0.05
C THR A 394 -3.22 28.47 0.16
N VAL A 395 -3.39 27.60 1.16
CA VAL A 395 -2.42 26.54 1.52
C VAL A 395 -2.72 25.25 0.76
N TYR A 396 -3.99 24.96 0.51
CA TYR A 396 -4.44 23.73 -0.11
C TYR A 396 -5.04 23.98 -1.50
N SER A 397 -5.13 22.91 -2.29
CA SER A 397 -5.94 22.89 -3.50
C SER A 397 -7.39 22.57 -3.14
N ASN A 398 -8.32 23.28 -3.77
CA ASN A 398 -9.75 23.13 -3.54
C ASN A 398 -10.39 22.21 -4.59
N SER A 399 -11.68 21.91 -4.43
CA SER A 399 -12.39 20.98 -5.33
C SER A 399 -12.50 21.51 -6.76
N ALA A 400 -12.66 22.82 -6.93
CA ALA A 400 -12.72 23.44 -8.26
C ALA A 400 -11.41 23.26 -9.04
N MET A 401 -10.26 23.40 -8.38
CA MET A 401 -8.94 23.16 -8.99
C MET A 401 -8.78 21.70 -9.42
N PHE A 402 -9.26 20.77 -8.59
CA PHE A 402 -9.23 19.34 -8.90
C PHE A 402 -10.14 18.99 -10.09
N GLU A 403 -11.36 19.51 -10.10
CA GLU A 403 -12.31 19.34 -11.20
C GLU A 403 -11.80 19.95 -12.50
N GLN A 404 -11.23 21.16 -12.45
CA GLN A 404 -10.60 21.80 -13.59
C GLN A 404 -9.48 20.92 -14.17
N LEU A 405 -8.59 20.41 -13.32
CA LEU A 405 -7.51 19.52 -13.74
C LEU A 405 -8.05 18.22 -14.35
N ILE A 406 -9.11 17.63 -13.80
CA ILE A 406 -9.79 16.47 -14.40
C ILE A 406 -10.30 16.81 -15.80
N GLN A 407 -10.97 17.95 -15.96
CA GLN A 407 -11.52 18.40 -17.24
C GLN A 407 -10.41 18.62 -18.27
N GLU A 408 -9.33 19.29 -17.88
CA GLU A 408 -8.14 19.51 -18.73
C GLU A 408 -7.52 18.18 -19.18
N LYS A 409 -7.37 17.22 -18.27
CA LYS A 409 -6.84 15.87 -18.60
C LYS A 409 -7.76 15.10 -19.53
N ARG A 410 -9.07 15.17 -19.31
CA ARG A 410 -10.07 14.55 -20.20
C ARG A 410 -10.04 15.18 -21.60
N ALA A 411 -9.97 16.51 -21.68
CA ALA A 411 -9.86 17.23 -22.95
C ALA A 411 -8.56 16.88 -23.69
N ALA A 412 -7.42 16.86 -23.00
CA ALA A 412 -6.14 16.48 -23.58
C ALA A 412 -6.13 15.01 -24.08
N LEU A 413 -6.75 14.09 -23.33
CA LEU A 413 -6.89 12.70 -23.74
C LEU A 413 -7.78 12.57 -24.99
N GLN A 414 -8.88 13.31 -25.03
CA GLN A 414 -9.79 13.31 -26.18
C GLN A 414 -9.09 13.84 -27.44
N GLN A 415 -8.37 14.95 -27.33
CA GLN A 415 -7.57 15.50 -28.43
C GLN A 415 -6.50 14.50 -28.91
N ALA A 416 -5.81 13.81 -27.98
CA ALA A 416 -4.82 12.79 -28.35
C ALA A 416 -5.45 11.58 -29.06
N LYS A 417 -6.66 11.16 -28.67
CA LYS A 417 -7.42 10.10 -29.35
C LYS A 417 -7.82 10.53 -30.78
N GLU A 418 -8.31 11.75 -30.93
CA GLU A 418 -8.68 12.32 -32.23
C GLU A 418 -7.47 12.45 -33.17
N GLN A 419 -6.34 12.93 -32.66
CA GLN A 419 -5.10 13.03 -33.42
C GLN A 419 -4.59 11.66 -33.89
N LYS A 420 -4.55 10.66 -33.01
CA LYS A 420 -4.19 9.28 -33.39
C LYS A 420 -5.13 8.69 -34.44
N THR A 421 -6.41 9.01 -34.35
CA THR A 421 -7.41 8.58 -35.33
C THR A 421 -7.16 9.22 -36.69
N ARG A 422 -6.85 10.53 -36.72
CA ARG A 422 -6.48 11.25 -37.96
C ARG A 422 -5.19 10.70 -38.57
N GLU A 423 -4.16 10.42 -37.77
CA GLU A 423 -2.90 9.81 -38.23
C GLU A 423 -3.13 8.42 -38.82
N ALA A 424 -3.92 7.57 -38.15
CA ALA A 424 -4.26 6.26 -38.66
C ALA A 424 -5.06 6.32 -39.97
N GLN A 425 -5.96 7.30 -40.11
CA GLN A 425 -6.70 7.55 -41.35
C GLN A 425 -5.78 8.04 -42.48
N ALA A 426 -4.86 8.97 -42.18
CA ALA A 426 -3.88 9.48 -43.14
C ALA A 426 -2.94 8.38 -43.63
N GLU A 427 -2.47 7.51 -42.72
CA GLU A 427 -1.62 6.37 -43.08
C GLU A 427 -2.39 5.35 -43.93
N THR A 428 -3.65 5.07 -43.58
CA THR A 428 -4.52 4.21 -44.40
C THR A 428 -4.71 4.79 -45.81
N PHE A 429 -4.91 6.10 -45.92
CA PHE A 429 -5.02 6.80 -47.20
C PHE A 429 -3.72 6.71 -48.01
N ARG A 430 -2.56 6.90 -47.37
CA ARG A 430 -1.24 6.77 -47.99
C ARG A 430 -0.98 5.37 -48.52
N ILE A 431 -1.29 4.33 -47.74
CA ILE A 431 -1.17 2.93 -48.18
C ILE A 431 -2.08 2.66 -49.38
N ASN A 432 -3.33 3.12 -49.33
CA ASN A 432 -4.27 2.95 -50.45
C ASN A 432 -3.82 3.69 -51.73
N ALA A 433 -3.17 4.84 -51.59
CA ALA A 433 -2.60 5.56 -52.74
C ALA A 433 -1.46 4.75 -53.38
N ILE A 434 -0.52 4.24 -52.58
CA ILE A 434 0.58 3.39 -53.06
C ILE A 434 0.05 2.14 -53.77
N LEU A 435 -0.98 1.49 -53.19
CA LEU A 435 -1.58 0.29 -53.79
C LEU A 435 -2.22 0.60 -55.15
N ARG A 436 -2.88 1.75 -55.32
CA ARG A 436 -3.47 2.16 -56.60
C ARG A 436 -2.42 2.46 -57.66
N ASP A 437 -1.30 3.10 -57.27
CA ASP A 437 -0.22 3.39 -58.20
C ASP A 437 0.53 2.11 -58.64
N GLN A 438 0.50 1.05 -57.83
CA GLN A 438 1.12 -0.24 -58.13
C GLN A 438 0.20 -1.25 -58.83
N GLU A 439 -1.11 -0.98 -58.99
CA GLU A 439 -2.02 -1.81 -59.81
C GLU A 439 -1.66 -1.77 -61.33
N GLY A 440 -0.60 -1.03 -61.71
CA GLY A 440 0.06 -1.11 -63.02
C GLY A 440 1.28 -2.05 -63.11
N HIS A 441 1.76 -2.67 -62.02
CA HIS A 441 2.94 -3.55 -62.02
C HIS A 441 2.69 -4.85 -61.22
N SER A 442 2.83 -6.00 -61.89
CA SER A 442 2.47 -7.33 -61.38
C SER A 442 3.39 -7.92 -60.30
N GLU A 443 4.15 -7.12 -59.55
CA GLU A 443 5.12 -7.57 -58.54
C GLU A 443 4.59 -7.49 -57.09
N LEU A 444 3.32 -7.14 -56.90
CA LEU A 444 2.74 -6.82 -55.58
C LEU A 444 2.45 -8.05 -54.68
N GLU A 445 2.31 -9.25 -55.25
CA GLU A 445 1.95 -10.45 -54.46
C GLU A 445 3.06 -10.89 -53.49
N ASP A 446 4.33 -10.53 -53.75
CA ASP A 446 5.45 -10.93 -52.91
C ASP A 446 5.73 -9.97 -51.74
N LEU A 447 5.34 -8.70 -51.84
CA LEU A 447 5.48 -7.72 -50.74
C LEU A 447 4.38 -7.85 -49.67
N ILE A 448 3.18 -8.29 -50.07
CA ILE A 448 2.06 -8.57 -49.16
C ILE A 448 2.35 -9.83 -48.31
N LYS A 449 3.12 -10.79 -48.83
CA LYS A 449 3.58 -11.96 -48.06
C LYS A 449 4.60 -11.60 -46.98
N THR A 450 5.47 -10.62 -47.20
CA THR A 450 6.50 -10.22 -46.22
C THR A 450 5.98 -9.29 -45.13
N SER A 451 4.97 -8.46 -45.40
CA SER A 451 4.41 -7.48 -44.44
C SER A 451 3.17 -7.98 -43.67
N GLY A 452 2.63 -9.15 -44.03
CA GLY A 452 1.41 -9.76 -43.45
C GLY A 452 1.46 -10.21 -41.98
N SER A 453 2.60 -10.09 -41.28
CA SER A 453 2.72 -10.55 -39.89
C SER A 453 1.98 -9.65 -38.87
N LYS A 454 1.74 -8.36 -39.17
CA LYS A 454 1.05 -7.44 -38.24
C LYS A 454 -0.43 -7.13 -38.58
N MET A 455 -0.89 -7.34 -39.81
CA MET A 455 -2.26 -6.96 -40.23
C MET A 455 -3.34 -8.04 -40.08
N SER A 456 -3.00 -9.29 -39.75
CA SER A 456 -3.95 -10.42 -39.86
C SER A 456 -5.09 -10.44 -38.81
N ARG A 457 -5.03 -9.65 -37.73
CA ARG A 457 -6.09 -9.62 -36.70
C ARG A 457 -7.30 -8.74 -37.07
N ILE A 458 -7.08 -7.57 -37.67
CA ILE A 458 -8.16 -6.61 -37.94
C ILE A 458 -9.00 -7.03 -39.17
N GLY A 459 -8.35 -7.61 -40.18
CA GLY A 459 -9.03 -8.12 -41.38
C GLY A 459 -9.93 -9.33 -41.10
N LYS A 460 -9.48 -10.27 -40.25
CA LYS A 460 -10.24 -11.47 -39.89
C LYS A 460 -11.51 -11.14 -39.09
N GLN A 461 -11.49 -10.10 -38.26
CA GLN A 461 -12.63 -9.69 -37.43
C GLN A 461 -13.76 -9.04 -38.26
N LYS A 462 -13.41 -8.25 -39.28
CA LYS A 462 -14.39 -7.68 -40.22
C LYS A 462 -14.98 -8.73 -41.17
N ALA A 463 -14.19 -9.72 -41.61
CA ALA A 463 -14.68 -10.84 -42.41
C ALA A 463 -15.66 -11.75 -41.64
N TRP A 464 -15.41 -11.97 -40.34
CA TRP A 464 -16.28 -12.77 -39.48
C TRP A 464 -17.64 -12.10 -39.23
N SER A 465 -17.66 -10.78 -38.97
CA SER A 465 -18.90 -10.00 -38.81
C SER A 465 -19.77 -9.97 -40.08
N LYS A 466 -19.14 -9.91 -41.26
CA LYS A 466 -19.84 -9.92 -42.56
C LYS A 466 -20.40 -11.31 -42.90
N LYS A 467 -19.76 -12.39 -42.41
CA LYS A 467 -20.21 -13.78 -42.57
C LYS A 467 -21.38 -14.13 -41.65
N GLN A 468 -21.42 -13.60 -40.42
CA GLN A 468 -22.58 -13.76 -39.52
C GLN A 468 -23.84 -13.04 -40.01
N ARG A 469 -23.73 -11.90 -40.71
CA ARG A 469 -24.90 -11.23 -41.31
C ARG A 469 -25.50 -11.96 -42.52
N ARG A 470 -24.79 -12.93 -43.10
CA ARG A 470 -25.24 -13.67 -44.29
C ARG A 470 -25.80 -15.06 -43.99
N LEU A 471 -25.70 -15.55 -42.75
CA LEU A 471 -26.10 -16.91 -42.39
C LEU A 471 -26.96 -16.91 -41.11
N GLY A 472 -28.28 -17.04 -41.27
CA GLY A 472 -29.28 -17.31 -40.22
C GLY A 472 -29.94 -16.04 -39.65
N GLY A 473 -31.25 -15.81 -39.73
CA GLY A 473 -32.34 -16.79 -39.76
C GLY A 473 -32.48 -17.45 -38.39
N TYR A 474 -33.08 -16.75 -37.41
CA TYR A 474 -33.49 -17.35 -36.13
C TYR A 474 -35.02 -17.36 -36.02
N PRO A 475 -35.60 -18.41 -35.43
CA PRO A 475 -37.04 -18.59 -35.38
C PRO A 475 -37.66 -17.66 -34.33
N SER A 476 -38.75 -17.02 -34.73
CA SER A 476 -39.74 -16.41 -33.86
C SER A 476 -40.35 -17.49 -32.96
N ASN A 477 -40.06 -17.47 -31.65
CA ASN A 477 -40.94 -17.90 -30.56
C ASN A 477 -40.19 -17.82 -29.22
N MET A 478 -40.22 -16.66 -28.55
CA MET A 478 -40.21 -16.50 -27.09
C MET A 478 -40.06 -15.01 -26.74
N VAL A 479 -41.15 -14.24 -26.82
CA VAL A 479 -41.44 -13.11 -25.90
C VAL A 479 -42.95 -12.87 -25.93
N ARG A 480 -43.66 -13.33 -24.90
CA ARG A 480 -44.94 -12.75 -24.46
C ARG A 480 -44.77 -12.38 -22.99
N SER A 481 -44.57 -11.08 -22.71
CA SER A 481 -45.25 -10.35 -21.63
C SER A 481 -44.60 -8.97 -21.44
N CYS A 482 -45.43 -8.00 -21.09
CA CYS A 482 -45.12 -6.61 -20.75
C CYS A 482 -44.89 -5.69 -21.96
N GLY A 483 -46.01 -5.17 -22.48
CA GLY A 483 -46.02 -4.10 -23.46
C GLY A 483 -45.91 -2.72 -22.81
N ILE A 484 -45.17 -1.82 -23.46
CA ILE A 484 -45.50 -0.42 -23.72
C ILE A 484 -44.88 -0.08 -25.09
N PRO A 485 -45.65 0.47 -26.07
CA PRO A 485 -45.10 0.87 -27.36
C PRO A 485 -44.63 2.34 -27.36
N GLY A 486 -43.48 2.58 -28.00
CA GLY A 486 -43.19 3.86 -28.66
C GLY A 486 -42.25 4.82 -27.93
N ILE A 487 -41.29 5.36 -28.71
CA ILE A 487 -40.33 6.44 -28.46
C ILE A 487 -38.97 5.98 -27.90
N TRP A 488 -38.01 5.79 -28.82
CA TRP A 488 -36.59 5.78 -28.50
C TRP A 488 -36.14 7.20 -28.15
N ARG A 489 -35.83 7.45 -26.88
CA ARG A 489 -35.02 8.59 -26.44
C ARG A 489 -33.67 8.08 -25.92
N PRO A 490 -32.61 8.92 -25.91
CA PRO A 490 -31.31 8.55 -25.36
C PRO A 490 -31.48 8.11 -23.90
N PHE A 491 -30.94 6.93 -23.59
CA PHE A 491 -31.00 6.31 -22.26
C PHE A 491 -30.07 7.09 -21.31
N ASP A 492 -30.65 7.89 -20.41
CA ASP A 492 -29.90 8.69 -19.42
C ASP A 492 -29.68 7.88 -18.14
N ILE A 493 -28.47 7.34 -17.98
CA ILE A 493 -28.06 6.49 -16.86
C ILE A 493 -28.16 7.20 -15.50
N ARG A 494 -28.14 8.54 -15.48
CA ARG A 494 -28.24 9.33 -14.24
C ARG A 494 -29.63 9.25 -13.61
N LYS A 495 -30.67 9.00 -14.40
CA LYS A 495 -32.05 8.88 -13.89
C LYS A 495 -32.33 7.55 -13.19
N VAL A 496 -31.63 6.49 -13.56
CA VAL A 496 -31.76 5.17 -12.90
C VAL A 496 -31.09 5.17 -11.53
N LEU A 497 -29.97 5.89 -11.38
CA LEU A 497 -29.26 5.99 -10.11
C LEU A 497 -29.95 6.93 -9.09
N ASN A 498 -30.80 7.86 -9.56
CA ASN A 498 -31.49 8.83 -8.70
C ASN A 498 -32.89 8.40 -8.24
N LEU A 499 -33.35 7.18 -8.54
CA LEU A 499 -34.70 6.71 -8.22
C LEU A 499 -34.71 5.47 -7.30
N HIS A 500 -34.01 5.48 -6.14
CA HIS A 500 -34.50 4.81 -4.92
C HIS A 500 -33.54 4.98 -3.71
N PRO A 501 -33.97 5.57 -2.58
CA PRO A 501 -33.14 5.70 -1.37
C PRO A 501 -33.00 4.42 -0.51
N ARG A 502 -33.33 3.23 -1.04
CA ARG A 502 -33.41 1.98 -0.24
C ARG A 502 -32.62 0.78 -0.79
N CYS A 503 -31.73 0.98 -1.75
CA CYS A 503 -30.89 -0.10 -2.29
C CYS A 503 -29.48 -0.05 -1.71
N SER A 504 -29.35 -0.28 -0.40
CA SER A 504 -28.07 -0.39 0.32
C SER A 504 -27.78 -1.84 0.73
N THR A 505 -28.00 -2.80 -0.19
CA THR A 505 -27.56 -4.19 0.01
C THR A 505 -26.60 -4.62 -1.12
N PRO A 506 -25.51 -5.35 -0.82
CA PRO A 506 -24.55 -5.83 -1.82
C PRO A 506 -25.20 -6.57 -3.01
N ASN A 507 -26.31 -7.27 -2.75
CA ASN A 507 -27.06 -8.01 -3.78
C ASN A 507 -27.69 -7.10 -4.84
N SER A 508 -28.08 -5.87 -4.50
CA SER A 508 -28.69 -4.94 -5.47
C SER A 508 -27.67 -4.42 -6.49
N LEU A 509 -26.43 -4.17 -6.06
CA LEU A 509 -25.35 -3.72 -6.91
C LEU A 509 -24.79 -4.87 -7.77
N GLN A 510 -24.66 -6.07 -7.18
CA GLN A 510 -24.26 -7.27 -7.90
C GLN A 510 -25.26 -7.63 -9.01
N ASN A 511 -26.56 -7.41 -8.79
CA ASN A 511 -27.59 -7.58 -9.81
C ASN A 511 -27.47 -6.55 -10.95
N ILE A 512 -27.10 -5.30 -10.66
CA ILE A 512 -26.81 -4.30 -11.69
C ILE A 512 -25.58 -4.73 -12.52
N ILE A 513 -24.49 -5.15 -11.87
CA ILE A 513 -23.27 -5.63 -12.54
C ILE A 513 -23.56 -6.88 -13.38
N ASN A 514 -24.34 -7.82 -12.86
CA ASN A 514 -24.75 -9.03 -13.58
C ASN A 514 -25.66 -8.69 -14.77
N THR A 515 -26.55 -7.70 -14.62
CA THR A 515 -27.37 -7.19 -15.73
C THR A 515 -26.48 -6.58 -16.82
N PHE A 516 -25.45 -5.80 -16.45
CA PHE A 516 -24.48 -5.27 -17.42
C PHE A 516 -23.60 -6.34 -18.08
N ARG A 517 -23.17 -7.36 -17.33
CA ARG A 517 -22.40 -8.50 -17.87
C ARG A 517 -23.25 -9.36 -18.82
N ASN A 518 -24.54 -9.50 -18.54
CA ASN A 518 -25.49 -10.25 -19.37
C ASN A 518 -25.99 -9.45 -20.58
N CYS A 519 -25.80 -8.12 -20.62
CA CYS A 519 -26.03 -7.27 -21.80
C CYS A 519 -24.97 -7.43 -22.90
N GLN A 520 -24.59 -8.67 -23.25
CA GLN A 520 -23.70 -8.98 -24.38
C GLN A 520 -24.27 -8.57 -25.75
N LEU A 521 -25.50 -8.05 -25.81
CA LEU A 521 -26.21 -7.71 -27.05
C LEU A 521 -25.98 -6.29 -27.60
N VAL A 522 -25.12 -5.47 -26.98
CA VAL A 522 -24.78 -4.16 -27.57
C VAL A 522 -23.62 -4.32 -28.56
N GLY A 523 -23.95 -4.36 -29.85
CA GLY A 523 -23.01 -4.45 -30.97
C GLY A 523 -22.21 -3.18 -31.27
N ASN A 524 -22.10 -2.25 -30.32
CA ASN A 524 -21.39 -0.99 -30.49
C ASN A 524 -20.08 -0.99 -29.68
N ALA A 525 -18.95 -1.05 -30.39
CA ALA A 525 -17.61 -1.08 -29.80
C ALA A 525 -17.29 0.17 -28.95
N SER A 526 -17.87 1.33 -29.28
CA SER A 526 -17.68 2.58 -28.54
C SER A 526 -18.28 2.51 -27.13
N LEU A 527 -19.46 1.91 -26.99
CA LEU A 527 -20.13 1.71 -25.70
C LEU A 527 -19.40 0.67 -24.84
N ARG A 528 -18.78 -0.34 -25.46
CA ARG A 528 -17.94 -1.31 -24.74
C ARG A 528 -16.67 -0.66 -24.19
N GLU A 529 -16.02 0.24 -24.93
CA GLU A 529 -14.84 0.96 -24.42
C GLU A 529 -15.18 1.96 -23.31
N GLU A 530 -16.29 2.71 -23.42
CA GLU A 530 -16.74 3.60 -22.33
C GLU A 530 -17.12 2.83 -21.06
N VAL A 531 -17.80 1.68 -21.21
CA VAL A 531 -18.17 0.81 -20.08
C VAL A 531 -16.94 0.12 -19.49
N VAL A 532 -15.96 -0.28 -20.30
CA VAL A 532 -14.67 -0.80 -19.81
C VAL A 532 -13.87 0.29 -19.11
N ASP A 533 -13.90 1.53 -19.58
CA ASP A 533 -13.27 2.66 -18.87
C ASP A 533 -13.99 2.95 -17.54
N TRP A 534 -15.33 2.90 -17.48
CA TRP A 534 -16.09 3.03 -16.22
C TRP A 534 -15.87 1.87 -15.25
N ILE A 535 -15.90 0.63 -15.75
CA ILE A 535 -15.65 -0.59 -14.96
C ILE A 535 -14.18 -0.64 -14.52
N ILE A 536 -13.20 -0.19 -15.30
CA ILE A 536 -11.79 -0.11 -14.88
C ILE A 536 -11.58 1.00 -13.83
N TRP A 537 -12.41 2.05 -13.84
CA TRP A 537 -12.46 3.05 -12.77
C TRP A 537 -13.13 2.51 -11.49
N LEU A 538 -14.13 1.62 -11.59
CA LEU A 538 -14.95 1.13 -10.44
C LEU A 538 -14.58 -0.28 -9.89
N GLU A 539 -14.09 -1.22 -10.70
CA GLU A 539 -13.65 -2.59 -10.30
C GLU A 539 -12.49 -2.70 -9.29
N PRO A 540 -11.61 -1.70 -9.04
CA PRO A 540 -10.44 -1.92 -8.18
C PRO A 540 -10.72 -2.28 -6.70
N TRP A 541 -11.96 -2.27 -6.23
CA TRP A 541 -12.25 -2.18 -4.79
C TRP A 541 -12.96 -3.39 -4.16
N GLU A 542 -13.77 -4.15 -4.90
CA GLU A 542 -14.59 -5.23 -4.31
C GLU A 542 -13.78 -6.43 -3.80
N LYS A 543 -12.59 -6.70 -4.35
CA LYS A 543 -11.82 -7.92 -4.03
C LYS A 543 -10.77 -7.75 -2.92
N SER A 544 -10.57 -6.56 -2.34
CA SER A 544 -9.48 -6.30 -1.39
C SER A 544 -9.87 -6.17 0.07
N TYR A 545 -11.16 -6.26 0.41
CA TYR A 545 -11.66 -6.06 1.78
C TYR A 545 -12.43 -7.28 2.29
N TYR A 546 -11.73 -8.40 2.45
CA TYR A 546 -12.07 -9.38 3.49
C TYR A 546 -10.82 -10.24 3.79
N ARG A 547 -10.12 -9.91 4.86
CA ARG A 547 -9.36 -10.89 5.63
C ARG A 547 -10.02 -10.91 7.01
N PRO A 548 -10.73 -11.97 7.41
CA PRO A 548 -11.12 -12.12 8.80
C PRO A 548 -9.85 -12.16 9.66
N GLU A 549 -9.94 -11.68 10.90
CA GLU A 549 -8.88 -11.93 11.87
C GLU A 549 -8.66 -13.46 12.00
N PRO A 550 -7.44 -13.92 12.35
CA PRO A 550 -7.14 -15.35 12.42
C PRO A 550 -8.02 -16.18 13.39
N SER A 551 -8.87 -15.54 14.18
CA SER A 551 -9.77 -16.18 15.14
C SER A 551 -11.13 -16.62 14.58
N ASP A 552 -11.54 -16.17 13.39
CA ASP A 552 -12.90 -16.43 12.90
C ASP A 552 -12.92 -17.33 11.66
N VAL A 553 -13.31 -18.59 11.86
CA VAL A 553 -13.54 -19.57 10.79
C VAL A 553 -15.01 -19.53 10.39
N TYR A 554 -15.31 -18.93 9.24
CA TYR A 554 -16.66 -18.97 8.66
C TYR A 554 -16.80 -20.14 7.70
N ILE A 555 -17.78 -21.01 7.93
CA ILE A 555 -18.17 -22.08 7.01
C ILE A 555 -19.49 -21.69 6.37
N ILE A 556 -19.50 -21.54 5.05
CA ILE A 556 -20.73 -21.29 4.29
C ILE A 556 -21.38 -22.64 3.99
N LEU A 557 -22.60 -22.85 4.47
CA LEU A 557 -23.39 -24.06 4.25
C LEU A 557 -24.68 -23.73 3.50
N SER A 558 -25.22 -24.70 2.76
CA SER A 558 -26.59 -24.59 2.28
C SER A 558 -27.56 -24.62 3.47
N GLU A 559 -28.77 -24.06 3.33
CA GLU A 559 -29.75 -24.04 4.43
C GLU A 559 -30.08 -25.44 4.95
N GLN A 560 -30.08 -26.45 4.06
CA GLN A 560 -30.30 -27.85 4.43
C GLN A 560 -29.10 -28.44 5.19
N ASP A 561 -27.87 -28.10 4.79
CA ASP A 561 -26.65 -28.56 5.47
C ASP A 561 -26.47 -27.87 6.82
N ALA A 562 -26.85 -26.59 6.94
CA ALA A 562 -26.84 -25.84 8.20
C ALA A 562 -27.80 -26.46 9.21
N LYS A 563 -29.03 -26.78 8.79
CA LYS A 563 -30.03 -27.46 9.63
C LYS A 563 -29.57 -28.83 10.10
N LYS A 564 -28.90 -29.59 9.23
CA LYS A 564 -28.34 -30.91 9.58
C LYS A 564 -27.18 -30.80 10.58
N LYS A 565 -26.29 -29.82 10.40
CA LYS A 565 -25.13 -29.60 11.28
C LYS A 565 -25.50 -29.08 12.67
N VAL A 566 -26.55 -28.27 12.79
CA VAL A 566 -27.05 -27.78 14.09
C VAL A 566 -27.54 -28.94 14.96
N VAL A 567 -28.17 -29.96 14.37
CA VAL A 567 -28.61 -31.17 15.09
C VAL A 567 -27.43 -32.06 15.51
N GLU A 568 -26.32 -32.04 14.76
CA GLU A 568 -25.12 -32.82 15.08
C GLU A 568 -24.23 -32.15 16.16
N MET A 569 -24.46 -30.87 16.50
CA MET A 569 -23.56 -30.05 17.32
C MET A 569 -24.20 -29.46 18.60
N GLU A 570 -25.35 -29.97 19.04
CA GLU A 570 -25.93 -29.68 20.36
C GLU A 570 -24.99 -30.19 21.48
N GLY A 571 -23.99 -29.38 21.83
CA GLY A 571 -23.00 -29.68 22.87
C GLY A 571 -21.81 -28.73 22.93
N THR A 572 -21.61 -27.85 21.95
CA THR A 572 -20.52 -26.86 21.96
C THR A 572 -21.05 -25.44 22.17
N GLU A 573 -20.75 -24.87 23.33
CA GLU A 573 -21.03 -23.46 23.66
C GLU A 573 -20.11 -22.55 22.81
N ASN A 574 -20.71 -21.55 22.15
CA ASN A 574 -20.11 -20.54 21.26
C ASN A 574 -20.11 -20.81 19.74
N ILE A 575 -21.29 -20.94 19.14
CA ILE A 575 -21.47 -20.67 17.70
C ILE A 575 -22.72 -19.80 17.49
N GLN A 576 -22.56 -18.61 16.90
CA GLN A 576 -23.68 -17.82 16.38
C GLN A 576 -23.92 -18.18 14.90
N VAL A 577 -25.16 -18.55 14.59
CA VAL A 577 -25.63 -18.81 13.22
C VAL A 577 -26.25 -17.52 12.69
N LEU A 578 -25.75 -17.02 11.55
CA LEU A 578 -26.30 -15.87 10.82
C LEU A 578 -27.34 -16.32 9.79
#